data_AF-T1I2T1-F1
#
_entry.id   AF-T1I2T1-F1
#
_cell.length_a   1.000
_cell.length_b   1.000
_cell.length_c   1.000
_cell.angle_alpha   90.00
_cell.angle_beta   90.00
_cell.angle_gamma   90.00
#
_symmetry.space_group_name_H-M   'P 1'
#
loop_
_entity.id
_entity.type
_entity.pdbx_description
1 polymer ?
#
loop_
_entity_poly.entity_id
_entity_poly.type
_entity_poly.pdbx_seq_one_letter_code
_entity_poly.pdbx_strand_id
1 'polypeptide(L)'
;DLVVNVSPRIVRGTAAGHIYGPGQSSFLNIELISEKTCEYWCKSITELKRDFPTKVIVASIMCGFVKEDWEELSQKAEAAGADMLELNLSCPHGMGESGMGLACGQ
;
A
#
# COMPACT_ATOMS: atom_id res chain seq x y z
N ASP A 1 -0.47 11.57 5.02
CA ASP A 1 0.88 12.16 4.94
C ASP A 1 1.72 11.55 3.85
N LEU A 2 2.66 12.32 3.30
CA LEU A 2 3.69 11.82 2.39
C LEU A 2 4.75 11.06 3.20
N VAL A 3 5.12 9.88 2.70
CA VAL A 3 6.24 9.11 3.24
C VAL A 3 7.48 9.30 2.36
N VAL A 4 8.65 9.06 2.93
CA VAL A 4 9.94 9.04 2.22
C VAL A 4 10.64 7.72 2.53
N ASN A 5 10.93 6.94 1.51
CA ASN A 5 11.60 5.65 1.64
C ASN A 5 13.10 5.82 1.96
N VAL A 6 13.66 4.85 2.67
CA VAL A 6 15.11 4.74 2.90
C VAL A 6 15.78 3.84 1.87
N SER A 7 17.12 3.83 1.84
CA SER A 7 17.93 3.00 0.93
C SER A 7 19.17 2.47 1.66
N PRO A 8 19.52 1.16 1.54
CA PRO A 8 18.83 0.10 0.80
C PRO A 8 17.56 -0.38 1.52
N ARG A 9 16.58 -0.92 0.78
CA ARG A 9 15.28 -1.32 1.36
C ARG A 9 14.65 -2.61 0.83
N ILE A 10 15.22 -3.23 -0.21
CA ILE A 10 14.79 -4.53 -0.73
C ILE A 10 16.03 -5.39 -0.87
N VAL A 11 16.03 -6.57 -0.26
CA VAL A 11 17.16 -7.50 -0.27
C VAL A 11 16.70 -8.92 -0.60
N ARG A 12 17.61 -9.71 -1.18
CA ARG A 12 17.35 -11.14 -1.42
C ARG A 12 17.26 -11.92 -0.11
N GLY A 13 16.39 -12.90 -0.06
CA GLY A 13 16.25 -13.78 1.10
C GLY A 13 17.37 -14.79 1.23
N THR A 14 17.72 -15.15 2.46
CA THR A 14 18.74 -16.16 2.77
C THR A 14 18.17 -17.55 3.07
N ALA A 15 16.85 -17.71 2.95
CA ALA A 15 16.13 -18.94 3.33
C ALA A 15 16.59 -20.19 2.56
N ALA A 16 17.06 -20.06 1.33
CA ALA A 16 17.59 -21.15 0.51
C ALA A 16 19.13 -21.15 0.39
N GLY A 17 19.84 -20.50 1.31
CA GLY A 17 21.31 -20.40 1.30
C GLY A 17 21.84 -19.43 0.23
N HIS A 18 23.07 -19.69 -0.26
CA HIS A 18 23.83 -18.79 -1.14
C HIS A 18 23.50 -18.95 -2.63
N ILE A 19 22.20 -19.02 -2.98
CA ILE A 19 21.74 -19.08 -4.37
C ILE A 19 21.49 -17.66 -4.90
N TYR A 20 22.19 -17.29 -5.97
CA TYR A 20 22.10 -15.99 -6.62
C TYR A 20 21.49 -16.12 -8.02
N GLY A 21 20.97 -15.01 -8.55
CA GLY A 21 20.35 -14.99 -9.88
C GLY A 21 18.87 -15.40 -9.84
N PRO A 22 18.37 -16.12 -10.87
CA PRO A 22 16.95 -16.37 -11.04
C PRO A 22 16.35 -17.22 -9.91
N GLY A 23 15.04 -17.09 -9.69
CA GLY A 23 14.30 -17.96 -8.77
C GLY A 23 14.69 -17.77 -7.30
N GLN A 24 14.93 -16.53 -6.87
CA GLN A 24 15.14 -16.21 -5.45
C GLN A 24 13.98 -16.74 -4.61
N SER A 25 14.29 -17.49 -3.54
CA SER A 25 13.28 -18.15 -2.72
C SER A 25 12.39 -17.18 -1.94
N SER A 26 12.90 -15.99 -1.63
CA SER A 26 12.19 -14.93 -0.92
C SER A 26 12.92 -13.60 -1.06
N PHE A 27 12.25 -12.53 -0.62
CA PHE A 27 12.80 -11.20 -0.45
C PHE A 27 12.41 -10.68 0.94
N LEU A 28 13.21 -9.75 1.46
CA LEU A 28 12.87 -8.95 2.62
C LEU A 28 12.83 -7.49 2.19
N ASN A 29 11.82 -6.76 2.64
CA ASN A 29 11.71 -5.32 2.39
C ASN A 29 11.38 -4.54 3.66
N ILE A 30 11.80 -3.28 3.66
CA ILE A 30 11.40 -2.23 4.61
C ILE A 30 10.82 -1.04 3.84
N GLU A 31 10.17 -1.31 2.71
CA GLU A 31 9.54 -0.29 1.88
C GLU A 31 8.23 0.17 2.53
N LEU A 32 7.94 1.47 2.43
CA LEU A 32 6.72 2.09 2.92
C LEU A 32 5.62 2.06 1.83
N ILE A 33 4.52 2.77 2.07
CA ILE A 33 3.52 3.05 1.04
C ILE A 33 4.12 3.91 -0.10
N SER A 34 3.32 4.13 -1.14
CA SER A 34 3.70 5.00 -2.26
C SER A 34 4.21 6.39 -1.81
N GLU A 35 5.35 6.81 -2.37
CA GLU A 35 5.87 8.18 -2.22
C GLU A 35 5.16 9.19 -3.15
N LYS A 36 4.33 8.72 -4.08
CA LYS A 36 3.48 9.57 -4.93
C LYS A 36 2.18 9.93 -4.22
N THR A 37 1.67 11.12 -4.53
CA THR A 37 0.46 11.69 -3.93
C THR A 37 -0.81 10.92 -4.30
N CYS A 38 -1.87 11.09 -3.50
CA CYS A 38 -3.20 10.60 -3.82
C CYS A 38 -3.73 11.17 -5.15
N GLU A 39 -3.48 12.45 -5.43
CA GLU A 39 -3.87 13.09 -6.70
C GLU A 39 -3.24 12.40 -7.91
N TYR A 40 -1.94 12.08 -7.85
CA TYR A 40 -1.26 11.33 -8.90
C TYR A 40 -1.97 10.00 -9.19
N TRP A 41 -2.31 9.25 -8.13
CA TRP A 41 -2.96 7.96 -8.28
C TRP A 41 -4.40 8.07 -8.76
N CYS A 42 -5.18 9.03 -8.26
CA CYS A 42 -6.55 9.26 -8.72
C CYS A 42 -6.56 9.59 -10.22
N LYS A 43 -5.69 10.50 -10.67
CA LYS A 43 -5.55 10.81 -12.10
C LYS A 43 -5.14 9.58 -12.91
N SER A 44 -4.17 8.81 -12.42
CA SER A 44 -3.70 7.58 -13.08
C SER A 44 -4.81 6.53 -13.19
N ILE A 45 -5.65 6.36 -12.16
CA ILE A 45 -6.79 5.43 -12.18
C ILE A 45 -7.78 5.85 -13.27
N THR A 46 -8.13 7.13 -13.34
CA THR A 46 -9.04 7.65 -14.37
C THR A 46 -8.49 7.42 -15.78
N GLU A 47 -7.20 7.69 -16.01
CA GLU A 47 -6.54 7.44 -17.29
C GLU A 47 -6.52 5.94 -17.64
N LEU A 48 -6.17 5.07 -16.69
CA LEU A 48 -6.14 3.63 -16.88
C LEU A 48 -7.52 3.05 -17.17
N LYS A 49 -8.58 3.52 -16.49
CA LYS A 49 -9.95 3.05 -16.74
C LYS A 49 -10.49 3.54 -18.08
N ARG A 50 -10.09 4.73 -18.53
CA ARG A 50 -10.40 5.22 -19.89
C ARG A 50 -9.73 4.35 -20.95
N ASP A 51 -8.45 4.04 -20.79
CA ASP A 51 -7.66 3.38 -21.82
C ASP A 51 -7.83 1.85 -21.80
N PHE A 52 -8.15 1.28 -20.64
CA PHE A 52 -8.29 -0.16 -20.41
C PHE A 52 -9.60 -0.50 -19.68
N PRO A 53 -10.77 -0.21 -20.27
CA PRO A 53 -12.08 -0.31 -19.59
C PRO A 53 -12.41 -1.71 -19.09
N THR A 54 -11.89 -2.75 -19.74
CA THR A 54 -12.12 -4.16 -19.36
C THR A 54 -11.15 -4.68 -18.30
N LYS A 55 -10.14 -3.90 -17.90
CA LYS A 55 -9.18 -4.29 -16.87
C LYS A 55 -9.68 -3.79 -15.52
N VAL A 56 -9.59 -4.68 -14.54
CA VAL A 56 -9.94 -4.37 -13.16
C VAL A 56 -8.79 -3.60 -12.53
N ILE A 57 -9.12 -2.47 -11.89
CA ILE A 57 -8.20 -1.65 -11.12
C ILE A 57 -8.67 -1.65 -9.67
N VAL A 58 -7.79 -2.10 -8.77
CA VAL A 58 -8.01 -2.07 -7.33
C VAL A 58 -7.13 -0.98 -6.73
N ALA A 59 -7.73 -0.01 -6.05
CA ALA A 59 -6.98 1.04 -5.36
C ALA A 59 -6.65 0.57 -3.92
N SER A 60 -5.38 0.28 -3.66
CA SER A 60 -4.88 -0.03 -2.32
C SER A 60 -4.65 1.27 -1.54
N ILE A 61 -5.36 1.44 -0.43
CA ILE A 61 -5.38 2.69 0.37
C ILE A 61 -5.08 2.42 1.84
N MET A 62 -4.50 3.41 2.51
CA MET A 62 -4.17 3.36 3.94
C MET A 62 -4.32 4.76 4.55
N CYS A 63 -4.99 4.84 5.70
CA CYS A 63 -5.06 6.05 6.52
C CYS A 63 -4.63 5.74 7.96
N GLY A 64 -4.48 6.80 8.76
CA GLY A 64 -4.44 6.67 10.22
C GLY A 64 -5.72 6.04 10.78
N PHE A 65 -5.76 5.78 12.09
CA PHE A 65 -6.98 5.33 12.76
C PHE A 65 -7.95 6.51 13.01
N VAL A 66 -8.34 7.16 11.92
CA VAL A 66 -9.23 8.33 11.88
C VAL A 66 -10.31 8.01 10.85
N LYS A 67 -11.57 8.01 11.28
CA LYS A 67 -12.70 7.59 10.46
C LYS A 67 -12.84 8.47 9.22
N GLU A 68 -12.73 9.77 9.42
CA GLU A 68 -12.92 10.80 8.40
C GLU A 68 -11.89 10.65 7.27
N ASP A 69 -10.63 10.32 7.61
CA ASP A 69 -9.57 10.08 6.64
C ASP A 69 -9.88 8.87 5.75
N TRP A 70 -10.43 7.79 6.32
CA TRP A 70 -10.82 6.60 5.56
C TRP A 70 -12.01 6.89 4.63
N GLU A 71 -13.02 7.61 5.11
CA GLU A 71 -14.16 8.02 4.30
C GLU A 71 -13.72 8.93 3.13
N GLU A 72 -12.87 9.92 3.40
CA GLU A 72 -12.39 10.84 2.37
C GLU A 72 -11.53 10.11 1.31
N LEU A 73 -10.56 9.30 1.74
CA LEU A 73 -9.64 8.63 0.81
C LEU A 73 -10.36 7.56 -0.03
N SER A 74 -11.29 6.81 0.56
CA SER A 74 -12.10 5.82 -0.17
C SER A 74 -13.00 6.48 -1.21
N GLN A 75 -13.69 7.57 -0.87
CA GLN A 75 -14.51 8.33 -1.81
C GLN A 75 -13.70 8.91 -2.97
N LYS A 76 -12.47 9.41 -2.70
CA LYS A 76 -11.57 9.90 -3.76
C LYS A 76 -11.17 8.79 -4.74
N ALA A 77 -10.83 7.61 -4.24
CA ALA A 77 -10.45 6.46 -5.06
C ALA A 77 -11.64 5.92 -5.88
N GLU A 78 -12.83 5.85 -5.28
CA GLU A 78 -14.08 5.49 -5.98
C GLU A 78 -14.40 6.51 -7.09
N ALA A 79 -14.36 7.81 -6.78
CA ALA A 79 -14.65 8.88 -7.74
C ALA A 79 -13.65 8.91 -8.92
N ALA A 80 -12.42 8.46 -8.71
CA ALA A 80 -11.41 8.30 -9.78
C ALA A 80 -11.75 7.16 -10.76
N GLY A 81 -12.68 6.26 -10.39
CA GLY A 81 -13.15 5.15 -11.21
C GLY A 81 -12.56 3.79 -10.84
N ALA A 82 -11.92 3.63 -9.67
CA ALA A 82 -11.44 2.33 -9.23
C ALA A 82 -12.59 1.32 -9.15
N ASP A 83 -12.38 0.08 -9.61
CA ASP A 83 -13.42 -0.95 -9.58
C ASP A 83 -13.62 -1.50 -8.17
N MET A 84 -12.55 -1.52 -7.36
CA MET A 84 -12.54 -1.98 -5.97
C MET A 84 -11.51 -1.22 -5.15
N LEU A 85 -11.66 -1.28 -3.83
CA LEU A 85 -10.68 -0.79 -2.85
C LEU A 85 -10.04 -1.97 -2.11
N GLU A 86 -8.75 -1.88 -1.85
CA GLU A 86 -8.02 -2.77 -0.94
C GLU A 86 -7.58 -1.95 0.27
N LEU A 87 -8.00 -2.34 1.48
CA LEU A 87 -7.68 -1.60 2.69
C LEU A 87 -6.41 -2.17 3.31
N ASN A 88 -5.32 -1.42 3.22
CA ASN A 88 -4.06 -1.79 3.87
C ASN A 88 -4.12 -1.38 5.35
N LEU A 89 -4.14 -2.38 6.24
CA LEU A 89 -4.27 -2.20 7.69
C LEU A 89 -2.92 -2.15 8.43
N SER A 90 -1.82 -1.89 7.71
CA SER A 90 -0.46 -1.86 8.28
C SER A 90 -0.15 -0.58 9.07
N CYS A 91 -1.07 0.39 9.10
CA CYS A 91 -0.88 1.63 9.86
C CYS A 91 -0.74 1.31 11.36
N PRO A 92 0.26 1.87 12.05
CA PRO A 92 0.40 1.63 13.47
C PRO A 92 -0.77 2.27 14.23
N HIS A 93 -1.45 1.51 15.07
CA HIS A 93 -2.45 2.07 15.99
C HIS A 93 -1.76 2.53 17.29
N GLY A 94 -2.11 3.71 17.78
CA GLY A 94 -1.46 4.35 18.93
C GLY A 94 -1.75 3.74 20.30
N MET A 95 -2.17 2.47 20.40
CA MET A 95 -2.52 1.83 21.68
C MET A 95 -1.72 0.54 21.92
N GLY A 96 -0.40 0.64 22.09
CA GLY A 96 0.46 -0.49 22.45
C GLY A 96 0.24 -1.07 23.85
N GLU A 97 -0.70 -0.55 24.65
CA GLU A 97 -0.83 -0.84 26.08
C GLU A 97 -1.55 -2.16 26.43
N SER A 98 -2.04 -2.92 25.45
CA SER A 98 -2.82 -4.15 25.71
C SER A 98 -2.35 -5.39 24.96
N GLY A 99 -1.10 -5.42 24.49
CA GLY A 99 -0.52 -6.61 23.85
C GLY A 99 -1.13 -7.01 22.50
N MET A 100 -1.90 -6.11 21.85
CA MET A 100 -2.55 -6.33 20.55
C MET A 100 -1.68 -5.87 19.37
N GLY A 101 -0.39 -6.20 19.39
CA GLY A 101 0.52 -5.79 18.32
C GLY A 101 0.63 -4.26 18.18
N LEU A 102 1.07 -3.78 17.02
CA LEU A 102 1.19 -2.33 16.76
C LEU A 102 0.41 -1.90 15.52
N ALA A 103 -0.03 -2.80 14.64
CA ALA A 103 -0.76 -2.45 13.41
C ALA A 103 -2.28 -2.60 13.58
N CYS A 104 -3.07 -1.77 12.90
CA CYS A 104 -4.55 -1.82 12.95
C CYS A 104 -5.15 -3.20 12.57
N GLY A 105 -4.44 -4.02 11.80
CA GLY A 105 -4.92 -5.33 11.35
C GLY A 105 -4.65 -6.52 12.28
N GLN A 106 -4.15 -6.30 13.50
CA GLN A 106 -3.83 -7.33 14.50
C GLN A 106 -4.90 -7.41 15.58
#